data_AF-A0A8C0MEX2-F1
#
_entry.id   AF-A0A8C0MEX2-F1
#
_cell.length_a   1.000
_cell.length_b   1.000
_cell.length_c   1.000
_cell.angle_alpha   90.00
_cell.angle_beta   90.00
_cell.angle_gamma   90.00
#
_symmetry.space_group_name_H-M   'P 1'
#
loop_
_entity.id
_entity.type
_entity.pdbx_description
1 polymer ?
#
loop_
_entity_poly.entity_id
_entity_poly.type
_entity_poly.pdbx_seq_one_letter_code
_entity_poly.pdbx_strand_id
1 'polypeptide(L)'
;TDSNIRSIKEICKEQWAYVFYLAMGNYWLKEYEKALKHVRGLLQTEPQNNQAQELEWLIDKARKKDGLVDMAIVGDVALGVVDLAGLIRLAVSKSKS
;
A
#
# COMPACT_ATOMS: atom_id res chain seq x y z
N THR A 1 31.30 28.40 14.45
CA THR A 1 31.06 27.77 13.12
C THR A 1 30.40 26.41 13.25
N ASP A 2 30.87 25.52 14.13
CA ASP A 2 30.24 24.20 14.38
C ASP A 2 28.81 24.25 14.92
N SER A 3 28.45 25.22 15.75
CA SER A 3 27.08 25.32 16.30
C SER A 3 26.04 25.59 15.22
N ASN A 4 26.34 26.47 14.26
CA ASN A 4 25.43 26.74 13.13
C ASN A 4 25.31 25.52 12.22
N ILE A 5 26.41 24.78 11.99
CA ILE A 5 26.38 23.55 11.19
C ILE A 5 25.53 22.48 11.87
N ARG A 6 25.60 22.35 13.20
CA ARG A 6 24.76 21.41 13.96
C ARG A 6 23.29 21.77 13.87
N SER A 7 22.93 23.04 14.05
CA SER A 7 21.53 23.48 13.88
C SER A 7 21.00 23.26 12.48
N ILE A 8 21.81 23.51 11.44
CA ILE A 8 21.42 23.25 10.04
C ILE A 8 21.20 21.74 9.82
N LYS A 9 22.08 20.88 10.36
CA LYS A 9 21.90 19.43 10.28
C LYS A 9 20.64 18.95 11.00
N GLU A 10 20.31 19.52 12.15
CA GLU A 10 19.09 19.17 12.88
C GLU A 10 17.83 19.60 12.10
N ILE A 11 17.84 20.81 11.52
CA ILE A 11 16.75 21.30 10.65
C ILE A 11 16.59 20.39 9.43
N CYS A 12 17.70 19.97 8.81
CA CYS A 12 17.64 18.99 7.74
C CYS A 12 17.01 17.69 8.23
N LYS A 13 17.48 17.11 9.35
CA LYS A 13 16.94 15.84 9.87
C LYS A 13 15.43 15.88 10.18
N GLU A 14 14.90 16.99 10.67
CA GLU A 14 13.47 17.17 10.94
C GLU A 14 12.62 17.17 9.64
N GLN A 15 13.12 17.76 8.55
CA GLN A 15 12.42 17.75 7.27
C GLN A 15 12.23 16.31 6.74
N TRP A 16 13.22 15.46 6.96
CA TRP A 16 13.20 14.06 6.54
C TRP A 16 12.22 13.23 7.34
N ALA A 17 12.21 13.43 8.66
CA ALA A 17 11.23 12.83 9.55
C ALA A 17 9.80 13.22 9.13
N TYR A 18 9.55 14.50 8.81
CA TYR A 18 8.24 14.96 8.35
C TYR A 18 7.77 14.25 7.08
N VAL A 19 8.62 14.15 6.06
CA VAL A 19 8.30 13.45 4.80
C VAL A 19 8.06 11.96 5.04
N PHE A 20 8.81 11.34 5.96
CA PHE A 20 8.61 9.95 6.36
C PHE A 20 7.24 9.74 7.03
N TYR A 21 6.83 10.60 7.97
CA TYR A 21 5.51 10.52 8.59
C TYR A 21 4.37 10.78 7.60
N LEU A 22 4.57 11.71 6.66
CA LEU A 22 3.60 11.96 5.59
C LEU A 22 3.42 10.73 4.70
N ALA A 23 4.51 10.03 4.36
CA ALA A 23 4.44 8.76 3.63
C ALA A 23 3.69 7.67 4.41
N MET A 24 3.94 7.55 5.73
CA MET A 24 3.20 6.61 6.58
C MET A 24 1.70 6.93 6.67
N GLY A 25 1.34 8.21 6.77
CA GLY A 25 -0.07 8.63 6.76
C GLY A 25 -0.77 8.23 5.45
N ASN A 26 -0.12 8.48 4.30
CA ASN A 26 -0.63 8.05 2.99
C ASN A 26 -0.71 6.52 2.87
N TYR A 27 0.23 5.79 3.47
CA TYR A 27 0.18 4.32 3.54
C TYR A 27 -1.05 3.81 4.32
N TRP A 28 -1.38 4.43 5.46
CA TRP A 28 -2.60 4.08 6.22
C TRP A 28 -3.89 4.44 5.49
N LEU A 29 -3.89 5.52 4.71
CA LEU A 29 -5.00 5.90 3.83
C LEU A 29 -5.09 5.06 2.55
N LYS A 30 -4.21 4.05 2.39
CA LYS A 30 -4.08 3.21 1.19
C LYS A 30 -3.74 3.97 -0.10
N GLU A 31 -3.25 5.20 0.02
CA GLU A 31 -2.76 5.98 -1.12
C GLU A 31 -1.31 5.60 -1.45
N TYR A 32 -1.12 4.35 -1.85
CA TYR A 32 0.21 3.75 -2.02
C TYR A 32 1.09 4.48 -3.05
N GLU A 33 0.51 5.04 -4.11
CA GLU A 33 1.26 5.80 -5.11
C GLU A 33 1.83 7.11 -4.54
N LYS A 34 1.04 7.83 -3.74
CA LYS A 34 1.50 9.05 -3.09
C LYS A 34 2.56 8.71 -2.04
N ALA A 35 2.34 7.66 -1.25
CA ALA A 35 3.31 7.17 -0.27
C ALA A 35 4.65 6.80 -0.94
N LEU A 36 4.63 6.04 -2.04
CA LEU A 36 5.84 5.69 -2.80
C LEU A 36 6.56 6.91 -3.36
N LYS A 37 5.83 7.91 -3.87
CA LYS A 37 6.44 9.15 -4.37
C LYS A 37 7.23 9.88 -3.28
N HIS A 38 6.69 9.92 -2.06
CA HIS A 38 7.32 10.60 -0.93
C HIS A 38 8.55 9.84 -0.45
N VAL A 39 8.45 8.52 -0.29
CA VAL A 39 9.58 7.68 0.14
C VAL A 39 10.70 7.65 -0.90
N ARG A 40 10.38 7.61 -2.19
CA ARG A 40 11.42 7.67 -3.25
C ARG A 40 12.11 9.02 -3.31
N GLY A 41 11.37 10.12 -3.11
CA GLY A 41 11.97 11.45 -2.99
C GLY A 41 12.91 11.55 -1.79
N LEU A 42 12.55 10.90 -0.67
CA LEU A 42 13.41 10.73 0.49
C LEU A 42 14.67 9.92 0.12
N LEU A 43 14.52 8.73 -0.47
CA LEU A 43 15.67 7.89 -0.84
C LEU A 43 16.63 8.54 -1.87
N GLN A 44 16.16 9.48 -2.69
CA GLN A 44 17.05 10.22 -3.60
C GLN A 44 18.04 11.12 -2.86
N THR A 45 17.66 11.65 -1.70
CA THR A 45 18.50 12.61 -0.98
C THR A 45 19.26 11.94 0.20
N GLU A 46 18.78 10.82 0.75
CA GLU A 46 19.48 9.93 1.70
C GLU A 46 19.30 8.46 1.29
N PRO A 47 20.04 7.99 0.28
CA PRO A 47 19.92 6.62 -0.22
C PRO A 47 20.36 5.55 0.80
N GLN A 48 21.13 5.94 1.82
CA GLN A 48 21.61 5.05 2.88
C GLN A 48 20.61 4.88 4.05
N ASN A 49 19.44 5.50 3.97
CA ASN A 49 18.43 5.41 5.03
C ASN A 49 17.67 4.08 4.93
N ASN A 50 18.12 3.08 5.70
CA ASN A 50 17.51 1.75 5.75
C ASN A 50 16.02 1.78 6.14
N GLN A 51 15.60 2.73 6.99
CA GLN A 51 14.19 2.84 7.41
C GLN A 51 13.28 3.27 6.24
N ALA A 52 13.77 4.18 5.39
CA ALA A 52 13.05 4.60 4.19
C ALA A 52 12.96 3.47 3.16
N GLN A 53 14.01 2.66 3.00
CA GLN A 53 14.00 1.50 2.11
C GLN A 53 13.01 0.42 2.58
N GLU A 54 12.97 0.15 3.88
CA GLU A 54 12.00 -0.79 4.46
C GLU A 54 10.57 -0.31 4.24
N LEU A 55 10.30 0.99 4.44
CA LEU A 55 8.99 1.57 4.18
C LEU A 55 8.59 1.46 2.69
N GLU A 56 9.52 1.69 1.76
CA GLU A 56 9.27 1.48 0.31
C GLU A 56 8.83 0.03 0.03
N TRP A 57 9.55 -0.94 0.60
CA TRP A 57 9.24 -2.35 0.44
C TRP A 57 7.88 -2.73 1.03
N LEU A 58 7.55 -2.21 2.23
CA LEU A 58 6.24 -2.43 2.87
C LEU A 58 5.10 -1.85 2.03
N ILE A 59 5.26 -0.63 1.50
CA ILE A 59 4.27 0.00 0.63
C ILE A 59 4.09 -0.80 -0.67
N ASP A 60 5.19 -1.24 -1.31
CA ASP A 60 5.10 -2.02 -2.55
C ASP A 60 4.41 -3.38 -2.34
N LYS A 61 4.69 -4.03 -1.20
CA LYS A 61 4.03 -5.29 -0.81
C LYS A 61 2.56 -5.09 -0.53
N ALA A 62 2.17 -4.04 0.18
CA ALA A 62 0.77 -3.71 0.44
C ALA A 62 0.04 -3.34 -0.84
N ARG A 63 0.63 -2.51 -1.70
CA ARG A 63 0.08 -2.13 -3.02
C ARG A 63 -0.18 -3.36 -3.90
N LYS A 64 0.75 -4.31 -3.96
CA LYS A 64 0.57 -5.56 -4.71
C LYS A 64 -0.54 -6.43 -4.13
N LYS A 65 -0.63 -6.51 -2.80
CA LYS A 65 -1.64 -7.32 -2.10
C LYS A 65 -3.04 -6.73 -2.27
N ASP A 66 -3.22 -5.44 -2.02
CA ASP A 66 -4.51 -4.75 -2.15
C ASP A 66 -4.90 -4.64 -3.64
N GLY A 67 -3.94 -4.41 -4.54
CA GLY A 67 -4.19 -4.44 -5.99
C GLY A 67 -4.63 -5.80 -6.53
N LEU A 68 -4.15 -6.92 -5.95
CA LEU A 68 -4.63 -8.27 -6.26
C LEU A 68 -6.05 -8.54 -5.73
N VAL A 69 -6.40 -7.97 -4.57
CA VAL A 69 -7.74 -8.10 -3.96
C VAL A 69 -8.77 -7.28 -4.73
N ASP A 70 -8.42 -6.07 -5.18
CA ASP A 70 -9.31 -5.24 -6.00
C ASP A 70 -9.45 -5.78 -7.44
N MET A 71 -8.42 -6.45 -7.99
CA MET A 71 -8.56 -7.16 -9.28
C MET A 71 -9.55 -8.34 -9.21
N ALA A 72 -9.77 -8.91 -8.03
CA ALA A 72 -10.80 -9.92 -7.81
C ALA A 72 -12.21 -9.32 -7.63
N ILE A 73 -12.32 -8.02 -7.35
CA ILE A 73 -13.59 -7.32 -7.07
C ILE A 73 -14.02 -6.41 -8.23
N VAL A 74 -13.12 -6.04 -9.15
CA VAL A 74 -13.46 -5.43 -10.45
C VAL A 74 -13.95 -6.50 -11.46
N GLY A 75 -14.78 -7.42 -10.96
CA GLY A 75 -15.56 -8.35 -11.73
C GLY A 75 -16.99 -7.86 -11.86
N ASP A 76 -17.21 -6.64 -12.35
CA ASP A 76 -18.51 -6.26 -12.91
C ASP A 76 -18.63 -6.88 -14.31
N VAL A 77 -18.64 -8.21 -14.36
CA VAL A 77 -19.29 -8.94 -15.45
C VAL A 77 -20.79 -8.75 -15.23
N ALA A 78 -21.25 -7.56 -15.59
CA ALA A 78 -22.59 -7.41 -16.12
C ALA A 78 -22.63 -8.21 -17.42
N LEU A 79 -23.09 -9.46 -17.35
CA LEU A 79 -23.84 -10.24 -18.37
C LEU A 79 -23.75 -11.74 -18.04
N GLY A 80 -24.78 -12.22 -17.34
CA GLY A 80 -25.25 -13.61 -17.22
C GLY A 80 -24.32 -14.77 -17.56
N VAL A 81 -23.75 -15.39 -16.53
CA VAL A 81 -23.50 -16.84 -16.50
C VAL A 81 -23.88 -17.37 -15.12
N VAL A 82 -25.11 -17.88 -15.04
CA VAL A 82 -25.48 -18.94 -14.11
C VAL A 82 -24.62 -20.14 -14.48
N ASP A 83 -23.52 -20.46 -13.77
CA ASP A 83 -23.02 -21.86 -13.76
C ASP A 83 -21.98 -22.28 -12.71
N LEU A 84 -21.98 -21.73 -11.48
CA LEU A 84 -21.27 -22.45 -10.39
C LEU A 84 -21.92 -22.41 -9.01
N ALA A 85 -22.82 -21.46 -8.74
CA ALA A 85 -23.70 -21.54 -7.57
C ALA A 85 -24.86 -22.54 -7.74
N GLY A 86 -25.08 -23.05 -8.97
CA GLY A 86 -26.16 -23.99 -9.31
C GLY A 86 -25.90 -25.44 -8.87
N LEU A 87 -24.64 -25.87 -8.76
CA LEU A 87 -24.32 -27.25 -8.39
C LEU A 87 -24.58 -27.56 -6.91
N ILE A 88 -24.49 -26.56 -6.03
CA ILE A 88 -24.71 -26.79 -4.58
C ILE A 88 -26.21 -26.81 -4.26
N ARG A 89 -27.06 -26.07 -4.98
CA ARG A 89 -28.52 -26.04 -4.72
C ARG A 89 -29.30 -27.20 -5.33
N LEU A 90 -28.73 -27.99 -6.23
CA LEU A 90 -29.40 -29.15 -6.84
C LEU A 90 -29.23 -30.46 -6.06
N ALA A 91 -28.39 -30.50 -5.03
CA ALA A 91 -28.19 -31.68 -4.20
C ALA A 91 -29.21 -31.83 -3.04
N VAL A 92 -30.00 -30.78 -2.73
CA VAL A 92 -31.06 -30.82 -1.69
C VAL A 92 -32.43 -30.82 -2.35
N SER A 93 -32.73 -31.87 -3.11
CA SER A 93 -34.13 -32.28 -3.31
C SER A 93 -34.21 -33.73 -3.79
N LYS A 94 -34.11 -34.67 -2.85
CA LYS A 94 -34.82 -35.96 -2.91
C LYS A 94 -34.73 -36.65 -1.55
N SER A 95 -35.76 -36.43 -0.74
CA SER A 95 -36.23 -37.37 0.29
C SER A 95 -37.75 -37.30 0.20
N LYS A 96 -38.34 -37.97 -0.79
CA LYS A 96 -39.18 -39.17 -0.62
C LYS A 96 -40.07 -39.12 0.63
N SER A 97 -41.38 -39.11 0.33
CA SER A 97 -42.55 -39.70 1.00
C SER A 97 -42.43 -40.11 2.45
#